data_AF-A0A452H059-F1
#
_entry.id   AF-A0A452H059-F1
#
_cell.length_a   1.000
_cell.length_b   1.000
_cell.length_c   1.000
_cell.angle_alpha   90.00
_cell.angle_beta   90.00
_cell.angle_gamma   90.00
#
_symmetry.space_group_name_H-M   'P 1'
#
loop_
_entity.id
_entity.type
_entity.pdbx_description
1 polymer ?
#
loop_
_entity_poly.entity_id
_entity_poly.type
_entity_poly.pdbx_seq_one_letter_code
_entity_poly.pdbx_strand_id
1 'polypeptide(L)'
;RPPQLGGCGALGVGLWLALSQGRFSALSLSLPSLGVAGLVMAAGAVVMAVGFLGCLGAATEQRCLLLTFFVVLLTIVLLELSGGLAFYACRGQFDRYAQEDLKSGLRRYGAPGEPALTQAWDTVQTEFRCCGVQNYTDWFEVRNGTGVPESCCLEHGAACSGLDAAWWKEPCYEKVKSWVGENVWAMGIFAACIAVIQVLGLISSMLMYCQVLKVEKYYH
;
A
#
# COMPACT_ATOMS: atom_id res chain seq x y z
N ARG A 1 24.99 12.74 -18.80
CA ARG A 1 25.02 11.82 -17.63
C ARG A 1 23.58 11.57 -17.25
N PRO A 2 23.01 10.36 -17.32
CA PRO A 2 21.57 10.19 -17.09
C PRO A 2 21.30 9.95 -15.60
N PRO A 3 20.40 10.71 -14.96
CA PRO A 3 19.81 10.29 -13.69
C PRO A 3 18.28 10.33 -13.84
N GLN A 4 17.66 9.26 -14.33
CA GLN A 4 16.19 9.12 -14.34
C GLN A 4 15.71 7.67 -14.08
N LEU A 5 16.55 6.79 -13.53
CA LEU A 5 16.16 5.38 -13.36
C LEU A 5 15.20 5.11 -12.18
N GLY A 6 15.20 5.96 -11.14
CA GLY A 6 14.37 5.72 -9.94
C GLY A 6 12.86 5.90 -10.16
N GLY A 7 12.45 6.99 -10.82
CA GLY A 7 11.03 7.29 -11.09
C GLY A 7 10.41 6.35 -12.13
N CYS A 8 11.16 5.98 -13.17
CA CYS A 8 10.76 4.99 -14.15
C CYS A 8 10.63 3.58 -13.54
N GLY A 9 11.43 3.27 -12.50
CA GLY A 9 11.31 2.01 -11.76
C GLY A 9 10.02 1.92 -10.95
N ALA A 10 9.66 2.97 -10.19
CA ALA A 10 8.42 2.97 -9.39
C ALA A 10 7.15 2.99 -10.25
N LEU A 11 7.14 3.74 -11.36
CA LEU A 11 6.07 3.66 -12.35
C LEU A 11 6.04 2.32 -13.08
N GLY A 12 7.21 1.77 -13.39
CA GLY A 12 7.34 0.44 -13.98
C GLY A 12 6.75 -0.61 -13.05
N VAL A 13 7.00 -0.53 -11.74
CA VAL A 13 6.38 -1.41 -10.73
C VAL A 13 4.89 -1.13 -10.57
N GLY A 14 4.44 0.13 -10.55
CA GLY A 14 3.02 0.49 -10.46
C GLY A 14 2.21 0.03 -11.68
N LEU A 15 2.78 0.20 -12.88
CA LEU A 15 2.21 -0.28 -14.14
C LEU A 15 2.31 -1.80 -14.25
N TRP A 16 3.42 -2.42 -13.82
CA TRP A 16 3.56 -3.87 -13.76
C TRP A 16 2.56 -4.49 -12.77
N LEU A 17 2.33 -3.87 -11.61
CA LEU A 17 1.26 -4.25 -10.70
C LEU A 17 -0.08 -4.06 -11.41
N ALA A 18 -0.42 -2.88 -11.94
CA ALA A 18 -1.69 -2.67 -12.65
C ALA A 18 -1.95 -3.68 -13.80
N LEU A 19 -0.90 -4.07 -14.54
CA LEU A 19 -0.97 -5.02 -15.65
C LEU A 19 -0.90 -6.49 -15.20
N SER A 20 -0.22 -6.82 -14.11
CA SER A 20 -0.18 -8.19 -13.55
C SER A 20 -1.34 -8.49 -12.60
N GLN A 21 -2.08 -7.46 -12.16
CA GLN A 21 -3.08 -7.52 -11.08
C GLN A 21 -4.53 -7.64 -11.56
N GLY A 22 -4.81 -8.66 -12.34
CA GLY A 22 -6.07 -9.40 -12.20
C GLY A 22 -6.17 -10.19 -10.89
N ARG A 23 -5.35 -9.92 -9.85
CA ARG A 23 -5.12 -10.81 -8.69
C ARG A 23 -5.18 -10.19 -7.26
N PHE A 24 -4.98 -8.89 -7.05
CA PHE A 24 -5.04 -8.25 -5.70
C PHE A 24 -5.83 -6.93 -5.63
N SER A 25 -6.41 -6.46 -6.73
CA SER A 25 -7.02 -5.12 -6.83
C SER A 25 -8.32 -4.94 -6.02
N ALA A 26 -8.91 -6.00 -5.49
CA ALA A 26 -10.30 -5.98 -5.06
C ALA A 26 -10.53 -5.94 -3.54
N LEU A 27 -9.47 -5.88 -2.71
CA LEU A 27 -9.63 -5.99 -1.25
C LEU A 27 -10.01 -4.67 -0.54
N SER A 28 -10.14 -3.54 -1.22
CA SER A 28 -10.55 -2.29 -0.55
C SER A 28 -11.55 -1.52 -1.39
N LEU A 29 -12.79 -1.48 -0.92
CA LEU A 29 -13.92 -0.95 -1.69
C LEU A 29 -14.84 -0.09 -0.83
N SER A 30 -14.21 0.79 -0.06
CA SER A 30 -14.87 1.90 0.61
C SER A 30 -14.76 3.24 -0.15
N LEU A 31 -14.05 3.28 -1.29
CA LEU A 31 -14.03 4.39 -2.26
C LEU A 31 -13.97 3.81 -3.69
N PRO A 32 -14.92 4.10 -4.60
CA PRO A 32 -15.00 3.46 -5.92
C PRO A 32 -13.81 3.73 -6.87
N SER A 33 -12.88 4.63 -6.51
CA SER A 33 -11.84 5.14 -7.42
C SER A 33 -10.40 4.81 -7.02
N LEU A 34 -10.11 4.33 -5.81
CA LEU A 34 -8.73 4.09 -5.37
C LEU A 34 -8.65 2.92 -4.36
N GLY A 35 -8.72 1.69 -4.83
CA GLY A 35 -8.27 0.53 -4.04
C GLY A 35 -6.75 0.61 -3.75
N VAL A 36 -6.18 -0.37 -3.02
CA VAL A 36 -4.75 -0.41 -2.68
C VAL A 36 -3.85 -0.16 -3.90
N ALA A 37 -4.18 -0.77 -5.04
CA ALA A 37 -3.48 -0.57 -6.31
C ALA A 37 -3.56 0.89 -6.82
N GLY A 38 -4.73 1.52 -6.70
CA GLY A 38 -4.92 2.93 -7.07
C GLY A 38 -4.07 3.88 -6.23
N LEU A 39 -4.00 3.64 -4.93
CA LEU A 39 -3.14 4.41 -4.02
C LEU A 39 -1.66 4.25 -4.37
N VAL A 40 -1.22 3.02 -4.67
CA VAL A 40 0.16 2.75 -5.10
C VAL A 40 0.48 3.45 -6.43
N MET A 41 -0.43 3.42 -7.40
CA MET A 41 -0.25 4.14 -8.67
C MET A 41 -0.17 5.67 -8.46
N ALA A 42 -1.07 6.23 -7.65
CA ALA A 42 -1.09 7.65 -7.35
C ALA A 42 0.20 8.09 -6.63
N ALA A 43 0.66 7.33 -5.63
CA ALA A 43 1.92 7.58 -4.94
C ALA A 43 3.12 7.51 -5.92
N GLY A 44 3.16 6.50 -6.79
CA GLY A 44 4.22 6.37 -7.82
C GLY A 44 4.24 7.55 -8.79
N ALA A 45 3.08 8.04 -9.22
CA ALA A 45 2.97 9.21 -10.08
C ALA A 45 3.48 10.50 -9.39
N VAL A 46 3.14 10.69 -8.10
CA VAL A 46 3.65 11.81 -7.30
C VAL A 46 5.18 11.74 -7.18
N VAL A 47 5.73 10.57 -6.85
CA VAL A 47 7.19 10.37 -6.75
C VAL A 47 7.88 10.70 -8.07
N MET A 48 7.33 10.28 -9.22
CA MET A 48 7.89 10.63 -10.52
C MET A 48 7.84 12.15 -10.76
N ALA A 49 6.70 12.80 -10.53
CA ALA A 49 6.54 14.24 -10.76
C ALA A 49 7.52 15.06 -9.90
N VAL A 50 7.65 14.71 -8.62
CA VAL A 50 8.58 15.35 -7.69
C VAL A 50 10.02 15.13 -8.13
N GLY A 51 10.37 13.90 -8.55
CA GLY A 51 11.70 13.60 -9.09
C GLY A 51 12.03 14.42 -10.34
N PHE A 52 11.09 14.57 -11.26
CA PHE A 52 11.25 15.38 -12.47
C PHE A 52 11.46 16.86 -12.14
N LEU A 53 10.67 17.43 -11.22
CA LEU A 53 10.84 18.80 -10.74
C LEU A 53 12.20 19.02 -10.10
N GLY A 54 12.66 18.09 -9.25
CA GLY A 54 13.99 18.15 -8.64
C GLY A 54 15.11 18.10 -9.67
N CYS A 55 15.04 17.19 -10.64
CA CYS A 55 16.02 17.07 -11.72
C CYS A 55 16.05 18.31 -12.62
N LEU A 56 14.89 18.83 -13.04
CA LEU A 56 14.82 20.05 -13.86
C LEU A 56 15.30 21.27 -13.09
N GLY A 57 14.89 21.43 -11.82
CA GLY A 57 15.33 22.54 -10.98
C GLY A 57 16.84 22.56 -10.80
N ALA A 58 17.46 21.38 -10.65
CA ALA A 58 18.91 21.27 -10.59
C ALA A 58 19.59 21.52 -11.94
N ALA A 59 19.06 20.98 -13.05
CA ALA A 59 19.69 21.12 -14.36
C ALA A 59 19.58 22.53 -14.97
N THR A 60 18.45 23.21 -14.71
CA THR A 60 18.18 24.55 -15.24
C THR A 60 18.62 25.68 -14.31
N GLU A 61 19.05 25.33 -13.09
CA GLU A 61 19.38 26.27 -12.01
C GLU A 61 18.28 27.31 -11.76
N GLN A 62 17.02 26.99 -12.07
CA GLN A 62 15.90 27.91 -11.90
C GLN A 62 15.35 27.90 -10.47
N ARG A 63 15.43 29.05 -9.82
CA ARG A 63 14.99 29.26 -8.43
C ARG A 63 13.55 28.84 -8.17
N CYS A 64 12.64 29.19 -9.08
CA CYS A 64 11.21 28.89 -8.92
C CYS A 64 10.96 27.38 -8.90
N LEU A 65 11.62 26.61 -9.77
CA LEU A 65 11.50 25.15 -9.78
C LEU A 65 12.09 24.54 -8.50
N LEU A 66 13.23 25.05 -8.07
CA LEU A 66 13.91 24.55 -6.88
C LEU A 66 13.12 24.81 -5.59
N LEU A 67 12.52 26.01 -5.48
CA LEU A 67 11.61 26.35 -4.38
C LEU A 67 10.32 25.51 -4.43
N THR A 68 9.77 25.28 -5.63
CA THR A 68 8.59 24.42 -5.81
C THR A 68 8.88 22.99 -5.34
N PHE A 69 10.01 22.43 -5.75
CA PHE A 69 10.48 21.12 -5.28
C PHE A 69 10.60 21.08 -3.75
N PHE A 70 11.20 22.10 -3.12
CA PHE A 70 11.31 22.19 -1.67
C PHE A 70 9.94 22.20 -0.98
N VAL A 71 9.01 23.06 -1.42
CA VAL A 71 7.68 23.19 -0.82
C VAL A 71 6.88 21.89 -0.94
N VAL A 72 6.92 21.25 -2.12
CA VAL A 72 6.22 19.97 -2.33
C VAL A 72 6.83 18.87 -1.46
N LEU A 73 8.16 18.76 -1.40
CA LEU A 73 8.84 17.75 -0.59
C LEU A 73 8.60 17.96 0.91
N LEU A 74 8.60 19.21 1.37
CA LEU A 74 8.27 19.56 2.75
C LEU A 74 6.82 19.20 3.08
N THR A 75 5.90 19.46 2.16
CA THR A 75 4.49 19.09 2.33
C THR A 75 4.32 17.58 2.47
N ILE A 76 5.06 16.79 1.67
CA ILE A 76 5.06 15.32 1.76
C ILE A 76 5.55 14.87 3.14
N VAL A 77 6.68 15.42 3.64
CA VAL A 77 7.19 15.10 4.98
C VAL A 77 6.15 15.39 6.07
N LEU A 78 5.46 16.53 5.99
CA LEU A 78 4.41 16.88 6.96
C LEU A 78 3.21 15.94 6.87
N LEU A 79 2.82 15.52 5.67
CA LEU A 79 1.75 14.53 5.45
C LEU A 79 2.13 13.15 6.00
N GLU A 80 3.38 12.72 5.83
CA GLU A 80 3.87 11.46 6.38
C GLU A 80 3.91 11.48 7.91
N LEU A 81 4.39 12.57 8.51
CA LEU A 81 4.42 12.74 9.97
C LEU A 81 3.01 12.79 10.56
N SER A 82 2.11 13.58 9.96
CA SER A 82 0.72 13.67 10.41
C SER A 82 -0.05 12.37 10.21
N GLY A 83 0.16 11.69 9.07
CA GLY A 83 -0.42 10.38 8.79
C GLY A 83 0.07 9.31 9.77
N GLY A 84 1.36 9.27 10.07
CA GLY A 84 1.93 8.36 11.08
C GLY A 84 1.38 8.62 12.48
N LEU A 85 1.25 9.89 12.88
CA LEU A 85 0.67 10.26 14.17
C LEU A 85 -0.83 9.90 14.23
N ALA A 86 -1.58 10.16 13.17
CA ALA A 86 -2.99 9.82 13.08
C ALA A 86 -3.21 8.30 13.12
N PHE A 87 -2.38 7.53 12.43
CA PHE A 87 -2.41 6.07 12.49
C PHE A 87 -2.18 5.56 13.92
N TYR A 88 -1.16 6.10 14.60
CA TYR A 88 -0.87 5.73 15.98
C TYR A 88 -2.00 6.09 16.94
N ALA A 89 -2.52 7.32 16.85
CA ALA A 89 -3.59 7.81 17.71
C ALA A 89 -4.93 7.05 17.49
N CYS A 90 -5.25 6.73 16.24
CA CYS A 90 -6.51 6.11 15.85
C CYS A 90 -6.40 4.60 15.58
N ARG A 91 -5.35 3.92 16.06
CA ARG A 91 -5.08 2.50 15.76
C ARG A 91 -6.30 1.58 15.95
N GLY A 92 -7.09 1.79 17.00
CA GLY A 92 -8.28 0.97 17.27
C GLY A 92 -9.42 1.20 16.28
N GLN A 93 -9.54 2.42 15.73
CA GLN A 93 -10.50 2.70 14.65
C GLN A 93 -10.03 2.04 13.35
N PHE A 94 -8.75 2.15 13.02
CA PHE A 94 -8.17 1.46 11.86
C PHE A 94 -8.36 -0.04 11.93
N ASP A 95 -8.18 -0.65 13.11
CA ASP A 95 -8.42 -2.08 13.31
C ASP A 95 -9.87 -2.45 12.96
N ARG A 96 -10.85 -1.69 13.47
CA ARG A 96 -12.27 -1.93 13.20
C ARG A 96 -12.61 -1.74 11.72
N TYR A 97 -12.16 -0.64 11.12
CA TYR A 97 -12.40 -0.35 9.71
C TYR A 97 -11.80 -1.41 8.79
N ALA A 98 -10.59 -1.90 9.09
CA ALA A 98 -9.97 -2.97 8.32
C ALA A 98 -10.79 -4.26 8.38
N GLN A 99 -11.31 -4.64 9.56
CA GLN A 99 -12.17 -5.81 9.69
C GLN A 99 -13.51 -5.64 8.95
N GLU A 100 -14.12 -4.46 9.02
CA GLU A 100 -15.35 -4.13 8.28
C GLU A 100 -15.15 -4.18 6.75
N ASP A 101 -14.04 -3.61 6.25
CA ASP A 101 -13.70 -3.62 4.82
C ASP A 101 -13.42 -5.05 4.33
N LEU A 102 -12.71 -5.87 5.14
CA LEU A 102 -12.53 -7.29 4.86
C LEU A 102 -13.85 -8.06 4.86
N LYS A 103 -14.75 -7.84 5.82
CA LYS A 103 -16.09 -8.48 5.82
C LYS A 103 -16.91 -8.07 4.60
N SER A 104 -16.80 -6.81 4.17
CA SER A 104 -17.42 -6.33 2.93
C SER A 104 -16.85 -7.04 1.69
N GLY A 105 -15.52 -7.18 1.63
CA GLY A 105 -14.84 -7.94 0.58
C GLY A 105 -15.24 -9.42 0.56
N LEU A 106 -15.44 -10.02 1.73
CA LEU A 106 -15.89 -11.42 1.85
C LEU A 106 -17.26 -11.64 1.19
N ARG A 107 -18.21 -10.70 1.35
CA ARG A 107 -19.56 -10.78 0.73
C ARG A 107 -19.54 -10.77 -0.80
N ARG A 108 -18.44 -10.32 -1.40
CA ARG A 108 -18.26 -10.22 -2.86
C ARG A 108 -17.36 -11.33 -3.41
N TYR A 109 -16.93 -12.25 -2.55
CA TYR A 109 -16.19 -13.43 -2.98
C TYR A 109 -17.02 -14.22 -4.01
N GLY A 110 -16.40 -14.55 -5.14
CA GLY A 110 -17.07 -15.27 -6.24
C GLY A 110 -18.01 -14.41 -7.09
N ALA A 111 -18.08 -13.09 -6.87
CA ALA A 111 -18.93 -12.21 -7.68
C ALA A 111 -18.47 -12.16 -9.16
N PRO A 112 -19.41 -12.21 -10.13
CA PRO A 112 -19.07 -12.10 -11.54
C PRO A 112 -18.44 -10.73 -11.83
N GLY A 113 -17.27 -10.72 -12.47
CA GLY A 113 -16.49 -9.51 -12.75
C GLY A 113 -15.38 -9.19 -11.74
N GLU A 114 -15.24 -9.98 -10.66
CA GLU A 114 -14.21 -9.77 -9.63
C GLU A 114 -13.34 -10.99 -9.33
N PRO A 115 -12.80 -11.70 -10.34
CA PRO A 115 -11.98 -12.90 -10.11
C PRO A 115 -10.73 -12.62 -9.25
N ALA A 116 -10.22 -11.38 -9.32
CA ALA A 116 -9.11 -10.92 -8.51
C ALA A 116 -9.42 -10.95 -7.00
N LEU A 117 -10.66 -10.66 -6.60
CA LEU A 117 -11.07 -10.67 -5.20
C LEU A 117 -11.06 -12.08 -4.63
N THR A 118 -11.67 -12.98 -5.37
CA THR A 118 -11.73 -14.41 -5.05
C THR A 118 -10.32 -14.96 -4.89
N GLN A 119 -9.43 -14.68 -5.85
CA GLN A 119 -8.04 -15.13 -5.79
C GLN A 119 -7.26 -14.54 -4.60
N ALA A 120 -7.47 -13.26 -4.29
CA ALA A 120 -6.82 -12.63 -3.14
C ALA A 120 -7.24 -13.32 -1.83
N TRP A 121 -8.53 -13.60 -1.67
CA TRP A 121 -9.05 -14.35 -0.51
C TRP A 121 -8.47 -15.76 -0.43
N ASP A 122 -8.44 -16.48 -1.55
CA ASP A 122 -7.90 -17.83 -1.59
C ASP A 122 -6.43 -17.85 -1.18
N THR A 123 -5.64 -16.91 -1.70
CA THR A 123 -4.21 -16.77 -1.38
C THR A 123 -3.98 -16.46 0.08
N VAL A 124 -4.75 -15.53 0.67
CA VAL A 124 -4.62 -15.21 2.09
C VAL A 124 -4.94 -16.42 2.95
N GLN A 125 -6.01 -17.16 2.63
CA GLN A 125 -6.43 -18.31 3.42
C GLN A 125 -5.46 -19.47 3.35
N THR A 126 -4.92 -19.77 2.16
CA THR A 126 -3.94 -20.85 1.98
C THR A 126 -2.59 -20.49 2.60
N GLU A 127 -2.08 -19.27 2.36
CA GLU A 127 -0.75 -18.85 2.81
C GLU A 127 -0.69 -18.68 4.33
N PHE A 128 -1.71 -18.05 4.91
CA PHE A 128 -1.77 -17.79 6.36
C PHE A 128 -2.45 -18.92 7.14
N ARG A 129 -2.94 -19.97 6.47
CA ARG A 129 -3.62 -21.12 7.06
C ARG A 129 -4.69 -20.67 8.06
N CYS A 130 -5.65 -19.92 7.54
CA CYS A 130 -6.68 -19.24 8.29
C CYS A 130 -8.02 -19.30 7.56
N CYS A 131 -9.12 -19.00 8.25
CA CYS A 131 -10.44 -18.98 7.60
C CYS A 131 -11.35 -17.88 8.16
N GLY A 132 -11.96 -17.13 7.24
CA GLY A 132 -12.82 -15.99 7.58
C GLY A 132 -12.03 -14.78 8.10
N VAL A 133 -12.73 -13.69 8.42
CA VAL A 133 -12.10 -12.44 8.87
C VAL A 133 -11.73 -12.56 10.35
N GLN A 134 -12.75 -12.76 11.18
CA GLN A 134 -12.66 -12.95 12.63
C GLN A 134 -12.98 -14.39 13.02
N ASN A 135 -13.71 -15.13 12.19
CA ASN A 135 -14.06 -16.52 12.42
C ASN A 135 -14.44 -17.21 11.11
N TYR A 136 -14.25 -18.53 11.01
CA TYR A 136 -14.71 -19.31 9.86
C TYR A 136 -16.23 -19.17 9.64
N THR A 137 -17.00 -18.89 10.70
CA THR A 137 -18.46 -18.66 10.60
C THR A 137 -18.82 -17.42 9.78
N ASP A 138 -17.89 -16.49 9.55
CA ASP A 138 -18.11 -15.34 8.66
C ASP A 138 -18.52 -15.82 7.24
N TRP A 139 -18.09 -17.01 6.83
CA TRP A 139 -18.48 -17.63 5.55
C TRP A 139 -19.94 -18.09 5.52
N PHE A 140 -20.52 -18.45 6.67
CA PHE A 140 -21.88 -18.96 6.73
C PHE A 140 -22.90 -17.85 6.44
N GLU A 141 -22.57 -16.61 6.80
CA GLU A 141 -23.35 -15.42 6.45
C GLU A 141 -23.32 -15.12 4.95
N VAL A 142 -22.23 -15.46 4.26
CA VAL A 142 -22.02 -15.15 2.84
C VAL A 142 -22.56 -16.25 1.93
N ARG A 143 -22.40 -17.51 2.31
CA ARG A 143 -22.63 -18.66 1.43
C ARG A 143 -23.98 -19.37 1.65
N ASN A 144 -24.87 -18.82 2.49
CA ASN A 144 -26.19 -19.39 2.83
C ASN A 144 -26.12 -20.90 3.18
N GLY A 145 -25.11 -21.30 3.95
CA GLY A 145 -24.86 -22.71 4.32
C GLY A 145 -23.77 -22.86 5.37
N THR A 146 -23.50 -24.10 5.79
CA THR A 146 -22.50 -24.43 6.83
C THR A 146 -21.11 -24.75 6.27
N GLY A 147 -20.77 -24.23 5.09
CA GLY A 147 -19.54 -24.57 4.36
C GLY A 147 -18.60 -23.38 4.16
N VAL A 148 -17.31 -23.66 4.08
CA VAL A 148 -16.22 -22.72 3.79
C VAL A 148 -15.68 -22.94 2.36
N PRO A 149 -14.95 -22.00 1.74
CA PRO A 149 -14.27 -22.25 0.46
C PRO A 149 -13.17 -23.30 0.58
N GLU A 150 -12.74 -23.86 -0.55
CA GLU A 150 -11.67 -24.87 -0.59
C GLU A 150 -10.33 -24.36 -0.05
N SER A 151 -10.07 -23.06 -0.20
CA SER A 151 -8.89 -22.38 0.33
C SER A 151 -8.80 -22.38 1.87
N CYS A 152 -9.91 -22.64 2.57
CA CYS A 152 -9.92 -22.82 4.03
C CYS A 152 -9.66 -24.27 4.48
N CYS A 153 -9.65 -25.25 3.57
CA CYS A 153 -9.52 -26.66 3.93
C CYS A 153 -8.12 -26.99 4.46
N LEU A 154 -8.05 -27.95 5.39
CA LEU A 154 -6.80 -28.60 5.74
C LEU A 154 -6.34 -29.46 4.54
N GLU A 155 -5.10 -29.29 4.09
CA GLU A 155 -4.56 -30.09 2.98
C GLU A 155 -4.60 -31.59 3.31
N HIS A 156 -5.08 -32.40 2.35
CA HIS A 156 -4.99 -33.88 2.28
C HIS A 156 -5.95 -34.76 3.12
N GLY A 157 -7.16 -34.34 3.49
CA GLY A 157 -8.09 -35.27 4.13
C GLY A 157 -9.57 -34.89 4.07
N ALA A 158 -10.28 -35.49 3.11
CA ALA A 158 -11.73 -35.39 2.88
C ALA A 158 -12.23 -34.01 2.42
N ALA A 159 -13.23 -34.03 1.53
CA ALA A 159 -13.87 -32.81 1.02
C ALA A 159 -14.30 -31.89 2.18
N CYS A 160 -14.20 -30.56 1.99
CA CYS A 160 -14.72 -29.54 2.92
C CYS A 160 -16.25 -29.55 3.11
N SER A 161 -16.89 -30.66 2.72
CA SER A 161 -18.32 -30.94 2.76
C SER A 161 -18.52 -32.37 3.27
N GLY A 162 -18.94 -32.53 4.52
CA GLY A 162 -19.17 -33.83 5.15
C GLY A 162 -19.13 -33.76 6.68
N LEU A 163 -19.43 -34.88 7.36
CA LEU A 163 -19.41 -34.99 8.83
C LEU A 163 -18.00 -34.79 9.42
N ASP A 164 -16.95 -35.06 8.62
CA ASP A 164 -15.53 -34.97 9.01
C ASP A 164 -14.82 -33.75 8.38
N ALA A 165 -15.57 -32.74 7.93
CA ALA A 165 -14.98 -31.57 7.29
C ALA A 165 -14.05 -30.81 8.25
N ALA A 166 -12.78 -30.71 7.86
CA ALA A 166 -11.74 -30.06 8.65
C ALA A 166 -11.22 -28.83 7.90
N TRP A 167 -11.32 -27.66 8.55
CA TRP A 167 -10.82 -26.39 8.05
C TRP A 167 -10.04 -25.62 9.13
N TRP A 168 -9.26 -24.62 8.71
CA TRP A 168 -8.54 -23.73 9.62
C TRP A 168 -9.51 -22.98 10.53
N LYS A 169 -9.21 -22.93 11.83
CA LYS A 169 -10.06 -22.24 12.82
C LYS A 169 -9.53 -20.85 13.17
N GLU A 170 -8.31 -20.56 12.74
CA GLU A 170 -7.61 -19.33 13.00
C GLU A 170 -8.19 -18.19 12.14
N PRO A 171 -8.45 -17.00 12.73
CA PRO A 171 -8.92 -15.85 11.98
C PRO A 171 -7.83 -15.25 11.10
N CYS A 172 -8.16 -14.95 9.84
CA CYS A 172 -7.18 -14.39 8.91
C CYS A 172 -6.73 -12.98 9.31
N TYR A 173 -7.61 -12.15 9.87
CA TYR A 173 -7.24 -10.80 10.26
C TYR A 173 -6.12 -10.80 11.32
N GLU A 174 -6.24 -11.62 12.37
CA GLU A 174 -5.20 -11.69 13.41
C GLU A 174 -3.92 -12.36 12.91
N LYS A 175 -4.02 -13.38 12.04
CA LYS A 175 -2.83 -13.99 11.41
C LYS A 175 -2.03 -12.98 10.60
N VAL A 176 -2.71 -12.21 9.75
CA VAL A 176 -2.09 -11.15 8.95
C VAL A 176 -1.55 -10.04 9.85
N LYS A 177 -2.31 -9.61 10.87
CA LYS A 177 -1.87 -8.59 11.83
C LYS A 177 -0.64 -9.02 12.61
N SER A 178 -0.58 -10.27 13.07
CA SER A 178 0.58 -10.85 13.75
C SER A 178 1.80 -10.86 12.83
N TRP A 179 1.63 -11.31 11.59
CA TRP A 179 2.69 -11.31 10.60
C TRP A 179 3.22 -9.89 10.29
N VAL A 180 2.32 -8.90 10.18
CA VAL A 180 2.72 -7.48 10.03
C VAL A 180 3.48 -7.01 11.27
N GLY A 181 3.03 -7.38 12.47
CA GLY A 181 3.70 -7.05 13.72
C GLY A 181 5.11 -7.64 13.82
N GLU A 182 5.30 -8.89 13.40
CA GLU A 182 6.60 -9.56 13.37
C GLU A 182 7.56 -8.94 12.35
N ASN A 183 7.03 -8.41 11.24
CA ASN A 183 7.80 -7.78 10.17
C ASN A 183 7.84 -6.24 10.25
N VAL A 184 7.35 -5.65 11.35
CA VAL A 184 7.27 -4.19 11.52
C VAL A 184 8.64 -3.51 11.43
N TRP A 185 9.71 -4.22 11.82
CA TRP A 185 11.08 -3.73 11.73
C TRP A 185 11.48 -3.42 10.28
N ALA A 186 11.07 -4.26 9.32
CA ALA A 186 11.39 -4.06 7.90
C ALA A 186 10.66 -2.83 7.35
N MET A 187 9.40 -2.64 7.72
CA MET A 187 8.63 -1.44 7.41
C MET A 187 9.26 -0.19 8.02
N GLY A 188 9.74 -0.28 9.26
CA GLY A 188 10.45 0.80 9.96
C GLY A 188 11.73 1.22 9.25
N ILE A 189 12.56 0.27 8.79
CA ILE A 189 13.76 0.56 8.01
C ILE A 189 13.40 1.27 6.70
N PHE A 190 12.40 0.77 5.98
CA PHE A 190 11.96 1.38 4.74
C PHE A 190 11.49 2.83 4.93
N ALA A 191 10.67 3.08 5.96
CA ALA A 191 10.21 4.42 6.31
C ALA A 191 11.38 5.35 6.70
N ALA A 192 12.35 4.85 7.47
CA ALA A 192 13.54 5.63 7.85
C ALA A 192 14.38 6.02 6.63
N CYS A 193 14.58 5.11 5.66
CA CYS A 193 15.27 5.40 4.40
C CYS A 193 14.58 6.52 3.62
N ILE A 194 13.25 6.47 3.50
CA ILE A 194 12.47 7.52 2.83
C ILE A 194 12.67 8.87 3.53
N ALA A 195 12.54 8.90 4.86
CA ALA A 195 12.71 10.13 5.63
C ALA A 195 14.10 10.75 5.44
N VAL A 196 15.17 9.92 5.45
CA VAL A 196 16.55 10.39 5.19
C VAL A 196 16.67 10.98 3.79
N ILE A 197 16.14 10.31 2.77
CA ILE A 197 16.18 10.78 1.37
C ILE A 197 15.46 12.13 1.23
N GLN A 198 14.29 12.28 1.86
CA GLN A 198 13.54 13.54 1.84
C GLN A 198 14.30 14.68 2.53
N VAL A 199 14.90 14.44 3.70
CA VAL A 199 15.70 15.43 4.42
C VAL A 199 16.90 15.87 3.58
N LEU A 200 17.61 14.93 2.96
CA LEU A 200 18.71 15.24 2.05
C LEU A 200 18.23 16.05 0.83
N GLY A 201 17.05 15.73 0.28
CA GLY A 201 16.40 16.49 -0.78
C GLY A 201 16.10 17.94 -0.38
N LEU A 202 15.56 18.16 0.82
CA LEU A 202 15.29 19.50 1.35
C LEU A 202 16.58 20.31 1.55
N ILE A 203 17.60 19.70 2.16
CA ILE A 203 18.89 20.35 2.40
C ILE A 203 19.55 20.73 1.07
N SER A 204 19.66 19.77 0.14
CA SER A 204 20.32 19.99 -1.15
C SER A 204 19.59 21.05 -2.01
N SER A 205 18.26 21.03 -2.03
CA SER A 205 17.44 22.05 -2.71
C SER A 205 17.70 23.44 -2.16
N MET A 206 17.73 23.61 -0.82
CA MET A 206 17.99 24.91 -0.21
C MET A 206 19.43 25.39 -0.40
N LEU A 207 20.41 24.49 -0.33
CA LEU A 207 21.81 24.84 -0.61
C LEU A 207 21.97 25.36 -2.04
N MET A 208 21.40 24.63 -3.01
CA MET A 208 21.47 25.03 -4.41
C MET A 208 20.69 26.33 -4.67
N TYR A 209 19.55 26.53 -4.01
CA TYR A 209 18.77 27.78 -4.10
C TYR A 209 19.59 28.96 -3.60
N CYS A 210 20.25 28.83 -2.45
CA CYS A 210 21.14 29.85 -1.89
C CYS A 210 22.35 30.14 -2.79
N GLN A 211 22.91 29.13 -3.46
CA GLN A 211 24.00 29.32 -4.42
C GLN A 211 23.55 30.12 -5.65
N VAL A 212 22.43 29.74 -6.27
CA VAL A 212 21.86 30.48 -7.41
C VAL A 212 21.45 31.90 -6.98
N LEU A 213 20.89 32.06 -5.78
CA LEU A 213 20.61 33.36 -5.15
C LEU A 213 21.85 34.27 -5.14
N LYS A 214 22.97 33.74 -4.68
CA LYS A 214 24.23 34.46 -4.56
C LYS A 214 24.80 34.85 -5.93
N VAL A 215 24.69 33.95 -6.92
CA VAL A 215 25.21 34.19 -8.28
C VAL A 215 24.47 35.35 -8.96
N GLU A 216 23.13 35.38 -9.02
CA GLU A 216 22.48 36.51 -9.71
C GLU A 216 22.73 37.85 -8.98
N LYS A 217 22.80 37.88 -7.64
CA LYS A 217 23.13 39.10 -6.89
C LYS A 217 24.54 39.64 -7.18
N TYR A 218 25.43 38.82 -7.72
CA TYR A 218 26.77 39.24 -8.09
C TYR A 218 26.83 39.77 -9.53
N TYR A 219 25.95 39.28 -10.41
CA TYR A 219 25.87 39.66 -11.82
C TYR A 219 24.87 40.79 -12.12
N HIS A 220 23.94 41.07 -11.20
CA HIS A 220 22.99 42.19 -11.21
C HIS A 220 23.25 43.14 -10.04
#